data_AF-H8MKW1-F1
#
_entry.id   AF-H8MKW1-F1
#
_cell.length_a   1.000
_cell.length_b   1.000
_cell.length_c   1.000
_cell.angle_alpha   90.00
_cell.angle_beta   90.00
_cell.angle_gamma   90.00
#
_symmetry.space_group_name_H-M   'P 1'
#
loop_
_entity.id
_entity.type
_entity.pdbx_description
1 polymer ?
#
loop_
_entity_poly.entity_id
_entity_poly.type
_entity_poly.pdbx_seq_one_letter_code
_entity_poly.pdbx_strand_id
1 'polypeptide(L)'
;MQYLEDQGPEKARELALSLAELLPFSTGHAGLSLSFTRGRSKLLPLLRDQLVQHPGWDVPRESTWGMGEGVDGIHWLNFLGPPLLETVGGIQALRSHLSHPETSVQELTGGRALISLGPAPLAGDTKLGETLPAYRELARFLEPWLLPFPHVNTWDGYTDEEARLWWRRFLEAPPEKISDPRDG
;
A
#
# COMPACT_ATOMS: atom_id res chain seq x y z
N MET A 1 3.12 3.81 17.74
CA MET A 1 4.26 3.57 16.84
C MET A 1 5.41 2.93 17.63
N GLN A 2 5.13 2.04 18.59
CA GLN A 2 6.14 1.61 19.57
C GLN A 2 6.68 0.18 19.31
N TYR A 3 5.90 -0.69 18.65
CA TYR A 3 6.31 -2.08 18.41
C TYR A 3 7.44 -2.23 17.38
N LEU A 4 7.43 -1.44 16.29
CA LEU A 4 8.48 -1.45 15.27
C LEU A 4 9.80 -0.82 15.77
N GLU A 5 9.69 0.25 16.57
CA GLU A 5 10.84 0.91 17.19
C GLU A 5 11.48 0.06 18.29
N ASP A 6 10.66 -0.67 19.07
CA ASP A 6 11.14 -1.49 20.19
C ASP A 6 11.52 -2.93 19.80
N GLN A 7 11.00 -3.49 18.70
CA GLN A 7 11.20 -4.91 18.33
C GLN A 7 11.76 -5.12 16.91
N GLY A 8 11.84 -4.07 16.10
CA GLY A 8 12.32 -4.15 14.72
C GLY A 8 11.28 -4.64 13.70
N PRO A 9 11.56 -4.44 12.40
CA PRO A 9 10.68 -4.87 11.30
C PRO A 9 10.47 -6.39 11.26
N GLU A 10 11.48 -7.18 11.63
CA GLU A 10 11.39 -8.65 11.63
C GLU A 10 10.25 -9.15 12.52
N LYS A 11 10.09 -8.58 13.72
CA LYS A 11 9.03 -8.95 14.67
C LYS A 11 7.64 -8.62 14.12
N ALA A 12 7.50 -7.48 13.44
CA ALA A 12 6.25 -7.10 12.80
C ALA A 12 5.89 -8.08 11.66
N ARG A 13 6.88 -8.53 10.89
CA ARG A 13 6.70 -9.56 9.86
C ARG A 13 6.32 -10.91 10.46
N GLU A 14 6.97 -11.34 11.54
CA GLU A 14 6.62 -12.57 12.27
C GLU A 14 5.18 -12.54 12.76
N LEU A 15 4.75 -11.42 13.35
CA LEU A 15 3.37 -11.24 13.80
C LEU A 15 2.38 -11.31 12.62
N ALA A 16 2.67 -10.63 11.51
CA ALA A 16 1.82 -10.67 10.33
C ALA A 16 1.70 -12.09 9.74
N LEU A 17 2.79 -12.85 9.70
CA LEU A 17 2.79 -14.25 9.29
C LEU A 17 1.95 -15.12 10.23
N SER A 18 2.08 -14.92 11.54
CA SER A 18 1.34 -15.67 12.56
C SER A 18 -0.17 -15.43 12.44
N LEU A 19 -0.57 -14.19 12.14
CA LEU A 19 -1.98 -13.86 11.87
C LEU A 19 -2.46 -14.47 10.55
N ALA A 20 -1.63 -14.44 9.51
CA ALA A 20 -1.94 -15.02 8.21
C ALA A 20 -2.16 -16.54 8.30
N GLU A 21 -1.46 -17.26 9.18
CA GLU A 21 -1.69 -18.68 9.39
C GLU A 21 -3.07 -18.98 9.98
N LEU A 22 -3.55 -18.12 10.88
CA LEU A 22 -4.77 -18.33 11.65
C LEU A 22 -6.04 -17.83 10.94
N LEU A 23 -5.93 -16.77 10.13
CA LEU A 23 -7.07 -16.08 9.55
C LEU A 23 -7.35 -16.56 8.12
N PRO A 24 -8.62 -16.85 7.76
CA PRO A 24 -9.01 -16.97 6.37
C PRO A 24 -9.06 -15.57 5.76
N PHE A 25 -8.17 -15.27 4.81
CA PHE A 25 -8.14 -13.99 4.10
C PHE A 25 -8.16 -14.19 2.58
N SER A 26 -8.85 -13.30 1.88
CA SER A 26 -8.75 -13.17 0.41
C SER A 26 -7.61 -12.23 0.05
N THR A 27 -7.46 -11.13 0.79
CA THR A 27 -6.35 -10.18 0.70
C THR A 27 -5.97 -9.68 2.09
N GLY A 28 -4.73 -9.24 2.24
CA GLY A 28 -4.24 -8.64 3.47
C GLY A 28 -2.95 -7.86 3.22
N HIS A 29 -2.57 -7.00 4.14
CA HIS A 29 -1.34 -6.23 4.02
C HIS A 29 -0.77 -5.83 5.38
N ALA A 30 0.49 -5.41 5.39
CA ALA A 30 1.13 -4.74 6.52
C ALA A 30 2.16 -3.72 6.03
N GLY A 31 2.33 -2.62 6.77
CA GLY A 31 3.22 -1.53 6.40
C GLY A 31 3.11 -0.33 7.36
N LEU A 32 3.71 0.78 6.96
CA LEU A 32 3.54 2.06 7.66
C LEU A 32 2.12 2.57 7.42
N SER A 33 1.43 2.98 8.47
CA SER A 33 0.06 3.49 8.37
C SER A 33 -0.15 4.64 9.35
N LEU A 34 -0.91 5.65 8.92
CA LEU A 34 -1.34 6.72 9.80
C LEU A 34 -2.38 6.21 10.80
N SER A 35 -2.20 6.57 12.07
CA SER A 35 -3.16 6.22 13.12
C SER A 35 -4.02 7.42 13.48
N PHE A 36 -5.31 7.36 13.15
CA PHE A 36 -6.28 8.37 13.53
C PHE A 36 -7.17 7.85 14.67
N THR A 37 -6.98 8.38 15.87
CA THR A 37 -7.87 8.08 17.01
C THR A 37 -9.14 8.92 16.98
N ARG A 38 -9.04 10.19 16.56
CA ARG A 38 -10.14 11.13 16.29
C ARG A 38 -9.71 12.19 15.28
N GLY A 39 -10.67 12.79 14.58
CA GLY A 39 -10.43 13.99 13.78
C GLY A 39 -9.69 13.76 12.46
N ARG A 40 -9.76 12.54 11.90
CA ARG A 40 -9.18 12.21 10.59
C ARG A 40 -9.49 13.26 9.53
N SER A 41 -10.76 13.64 9.37
CA SER A 41 -11.20 14.63 8.38
C SER A 41 -10.54 15.99 8.51
N LYS A 42 -10.14 16.38 9.73
CA LYS A 42 -9.42 17.64 9.99
C LYS A 42 -7.91 17.50 9.83
N LEU A 43 -7.36 16.32 10.15
CA LEU A 43 -5.92 16.07 10.14
C LEU A 43 -5.41 15.69 8.74
N LEU A 44 -6.19 14.94 7.97
CA LEU A 44 -5.79 14.44 6.66
C LEU A 44 -5.41 15.58 5.68
N PRO A 45 -6.17 16.70 5.57
CA PRO A 45 -5.77 17.84 4.75
C PRO A 45 -4.44 18.46 5.15
N LEU A 46 -4.11 18.46 6.44
CA LEU A 46 -2.87 19.04 6.96
C LEU A 46 -1.64 18.19 6.63
N LEU A 47 -1.85 16.91 6.31
CA LEU A 47 -0.79 15.96 5.96
C LEU A 47 -0.60 15.81 4.45
N ARG A 48 -1.30 16.60 3.62
CA ARG A 48 -1.28 16.50 2.16
C ARG A 48 0.13 16.46 1.56
N ASP A 49 0.94 17.45 1.89
CA ASP A 49 2.30 17.55 1.37
C ASP A 49 3.19 16.38 1.82
N GLN A 50 2.97 15.91 3.05
CA GLN A 50 3.71 14.78 3.61
C GLN A 50 3.33 13.47 2.93
N LEU A 51 2.04 13.27 2.64
CA LEU A 51 1.56 12.09 1.93
C LEU A 51 2.12 12.03 0.50
N VAL A 52 2.04 13.13 -0.25
CA VAL A 52 2.64 13.20 -1.62
C VAL A 52 4.15 12.96 -1.59
N GLN A 53 4.83 13.47 -0.55
CA GLN A 53 6.27 13.25 -0.38
C GLN A 53 6.60 11.79 -0.01
N HIS A 54 5.79 11.15 0.82
CA HIS A 54 6.06 9.84 1.40
C HIS A 54 4.96 8.82 1.05
N PRO A 55 4.92 8.31 -0.20
CA PRO A 55 3.82 7.47 -0.70
C PRO A 55 3.76 6.07 -0.05
N GLY A 56 4.78 5.66 0.69
CA GLY A 56 4.81 4.40 1.44
C GLY A 56 3.95 4.40 2.70
N TRP A 57 3.46 5.56 3.15
CA TRP A 57 2.45 5.62 4.21
C TRP A 57 1.09 5.20 3.68
N ASP A 58 0.44 4.30 4.42
CA ASP A 58 -0.95 3.99 4.24
C ASP A 58 -1.83 4.99 5.01
N VAL A 59 -2.98 5.31 4.39
CA VAL A 59 -4.06 6.04 5.05
C VAL A 59 -5.20 5.05 5.16
N PRO A 60 -5.45 4.49 6.36
CA PRO A 60 -6.42 3.41 6.52
C PRO A 60 -7.78 3.92 6.05
N ARG A 61 -8.65 3.08 5.50
CA ARG A 61 -10.00 3.54 5.10
C ARG A 61 -10.89 3.83 6.31
N GLU A 62 -11.90 4.68 6.13
CA GLU A 62 -12.91 4.92 7.17
C GLU A 62 -13.82 3.71 7.37
N SER A 63 -14.00 2.90 6.33
CA SER A 63 -14.75 1.66 6.42
C SER A 63 -14.18 0.56 5.53
N THR A 64 -14.39 -0.68 5.95
CA THR A 64 -14.01 -1.90 5.23
C THR A 64 -15.15 -2.50 4.41
N TRP A 65 -16.34 -1.86 4.44
CA TRP A 65 -17.52 -2.31 3.73
C TRP A 65 -17.27 -2.29 2.22
N GLY A 66 -17.56 -3.41 1.55
CA GLY A 66 -17.39 -3.53 0.10
C GLY A 66 -15.97 -3.80 -0.39
N MET A 67 -15.02 -4.18 0.49
CA MET A 67 -13.64 -4.49 0.08
C MET A 67 -13.50 -5.68 -0.88
N GLY A 68 -14.56 -6.46 -1.10
CA GLY A 68 -14.55 -7.56 -2.07
C GLY A 68 -13.32 -8.47 -1.89
N GLU A 69 -12.80 -8.97 -3.00
CA GLU A 69 -11.56 -9.79 -3.04
C GLU A 69 -10.38 -9.00 -3.64
N GLY A 70 -10.53 -7.68 -3.82
CA GLY A 70 -9.54 -6.83 -4.48
C GLY A 70 -8.41 -6.41 -3.54
N VAL A 71 -7.32 -5.95 -4.15
CA VAL A 71 -6.17 -5.38 -3.44
C VAL A 71 -6.39 -3.89 -3.25
N ASP A 72 -6.22 -3.43 -2.04
CA ASP A 72 -6.65 -2.10 -1.65
C ASP A 72 -5.58 -1.00 -1.79
N GLY A 73 -4.36 -1.43 -2.08
CA GLY A 73 -3.18 -0.62 -2.23
C GLY A 73 -1.95 -1.52 -2.21
N ILE A 74 -0.78 -0.93 -2.47
CA ILE A 74 0.49 -1.63 -2.32
C ILE A 74 1.16 -1.21 -1.02
N HIS A 75 1.57 -2.21 -0.25
CA HIS A 75 2.16 -2.04 1.07
C HIS A 75 3.50 -2.78 1.16
N TRP A 76 4.16 -2.71 2.31
CA TRP A 76 5.42 -3.42 2.53
C TRP A 76 5.27 -4.94 2.41
N LEU A 77 4.27 -5.50 3.10
CA LEU A 77 3.88 -6.91 3.01
C LEU A 77 2.49 -6.99 2.38
N ASN A 78 2.31 -7.82 1.37
CA ASN A 78 1.06 -8.01 0.65
C ASN A 78 0.71 -9.49 0.63
N PHE A 79 -0.46 -9.84 1.17
CA PHE A 79 -0.94 -11.21 1.30
C PHE A 79 -2.04 -11.45 0.27
N LEU A 80 -1.86 -12.49 -0.53
CA LEU A 80 -2.82 -12.91 -1.55
C LEU A 80 -3.41 -14.27 -1.17
N GLY A 81 -4.73 -14.29 -1.01
CA GLY A 81 -5.52 -15.50 -0.79
C GLY A 81 -5.74 -16.30 -2.06
N PRO A 82 -6.29 -17.52 -1.97
CA PRO A 82 -6.44 -18.42 -3.11
C PRO A 82 -7.23 -17.84 -4.29
N PRO A 83 -8.40 -17.18 -4.10
CA PRO A 83 -9.18 -16.67 -5.24
C PRO A 83 -8.38 -15.68 -6.09
N LEU A 84 -7.71 -14.73 -5.42
CA LEU A 84 -6.89 -13.76 -6.11
C LEU A 84 -5.64 -14.41 -6.70
N LEU A 85 -4.93 -15.26 -5.93
CA LEU A 85 -3.71 -15.92 -6.37
C LEU A 85 -3.92 -16.76 -7.65
N GLU A 86 -5.06 -17.43 -7.78
CA GLU A 86 -5.44 -18.16 -8.99
C GLU A 86 -5.60 -17.22 -10.19
N THR A 87 -6.28 -16.08 -10.02
CA THR A 87 -6.48 -15.11 -11.12
C THR A 87 -5.19 -14.45 -11.60
N VAL A 88 -4.21 -14.22 -10.72
CA VAL A 88 -2.88 -13.69 -11.12
C VAL A 88 -1.98 -14.73 -11.81
N GLY A 89 -2.43 -15.98 -11.93
CA GLY A 89 -1.66 -17.07 -12.54
C GLY A 89 -0.76 -17.82 -11.56
N GLY A 90 -1.02 -17.70 -10.26
CA GLY A 90 -0.30 -18.41 -9.20
C GLY A 90 1.05 -17.81 -8.83
N ILE A 91 1.74 -18.47 -7.89
CA ILE A 91 3.01 -17.98 -7.34
C ILE A 91 4.14 -17.91 -8.38
N GLN A 92 4.12 -18.77 -9.39
CA GLN A 92 5.13 -18.77 -10.44
C GLN A 92 5.00 -17.54 -11.34
N ALA A 93 3.78 -17.08 -11.61
CA ALA A 93 3.55 -15.83 -12.34
C ALA A 93 4.10 -14.64 -11.55
N LEU A 94 3.84 -14.58 -10.23
CA LEU A 94 4.40 -13.55 -9.36
C LEU A 94 5.92 -13.52 -9.41
N ARG A 95 6.59 -14.66 -9.25
CA ARG A 95 8.05 -14.77 -9.29
C ARG A 95 8.66 -14.42 -10.64
N SER A 96 7.93 -14.65 -11.72
CA SER A 96 8.41 -14.36 -13.08
C SER A 96 8.29 -12.88 -13.45
N HIS A 97 7.28 -12.18 -12.94
CA HIS A 97 7.03 -10.77 -13.25
C HIS A 97 7.70 -9.80 -12.28
N LEU A 98 7.87 -10.20 -11.01
CA LEU A 98 8.52 -9.37 -10.00
C LEU A 98 10.04 -9.63 -10.04
N SER A 99 10.77 -8.63 -10.53
CA SER A 99 12.21 -8.71 -10.81
C SER A 99 13.06 -7.88 -9.86
N HIS A 100 12.44 -6.99 -9.08
CA HIS A 100 13.17 -6.11 -8.18
C HIS A 100 13.94 -6.92 -7.11
N PRO A 101 15.23 -6.64 -6.86
CA PRO A 101 16.09 -7.47 -6.01
C PRO A 101 15.64 -7.54 -4.55
N GLU A 102 14.93 -6.52 -4.07
CA GLU A 102 14.39 -6.47 -2.72
C GLU A 102 13.00 -7.10 -2.59
N THR A 103 12.36 -7.46 -3.72
CA THR A 103 11.06 -8.12 -3.71
C THR A 103 11.23 -9.61 -3.50
N SER A 104 10.51 -10.18 -2.54
CA SER A 104 10.47 -11.62 -2.31
C SER A 104 9.05 -12.15 -2.35
N VAL A 105 8.88 -13.34 -2.93
CA VAL A 105 7.59 -14.02 -3.06
C VAL A 105 7.67 -15.38 -2.36
N GLN A 106 6.97 -15.48 -1.25
CA GLN A 106 6.90 -16.66 -0.39
C GLN A 106 5.55 -17.37 -0.54
N GLU A 107 5.59 -18.69 -0.66
CA GLU A 107 4.38 -19.52 -0.61
C GLU A 107 3.97 -19.74 0.85
N LEU A 108 2.69 -19.61 1.12
CA LEU A 108 2.07 -19.89 2.40
C LEU A 108 1.14 -21.12 2.26
N THR A 109 0.89 -21.79 3.37
CA THR A 109 0.01 -22.97 3.40
C THR A 109 -1.39 -22.66 2.87
N GLY A 110 -2.04 -23.62 2.21
CA GLY A 110 -3.42 -23.45 1.75
C GLY A 110 -3.58 -22.57 0.51
N GLY A 111 -2.59 -22.54 -0.39
CA GLY A 111 -2.70 -21.81 -1.66
C GLY A 111 -2.65 -20.29 -1.50
N ARG A 112 -1.84 -19.81 -0.55
CA ARG A 112 -1.70 -18.39 -0.23
C ARG A 112 -0.29 -17.92 -0.56
N ALA A 113 -0.11 -16.63 -0.79
CA ALA A 113 1.20 -16.05 -1.07
C ALA A 113 1.44 -14.79 -0.24
N LEU A 114 2.70 -14.57 0.14
CA LEU A 114 3.20 -13.33 0.70
C LEU A 114 4.21 -12.72 -0.26
N ILE A 115 4.01 -11.44 -0.59
CA ILE A 115 4.94 -10.61 -1.33
C ILE A 115 5.51 -9.57 -0.36
N SER A 116 6.84 -9.58 -0.17
CA SER A 116 7.53 -8.63 0.70
C SER A 116 8.38 -7.69 -0.15
N LEU A 117 8.23 -6.38 0.05
CA LEU A 117 8.94 -5.34 -0.68
C LEU A 117 10.10 -4.77 0.14
N GLY A 118 11.12 -5.61 0.37
CA GLY A 118 12.28 -5.28 1.18
C GLY A 118 12.21 -5.76 2.64
N PRO A 119 13.31 -5.57 3.40
CA PRO A 119 13.44 -6.08 4.76
C PRO A 119 12.67 -5.28 5.82
N ALA A 120 12.29 -4.03 5.51
CA ALA A 120 11.59 -3.12 6.40
C ALA A 120 10.61 -2.26 5.60
N PRO A 121 9.55 -1.74 6.24
CA PRO A 121 8.60 -0.89 5.53
C PRO A 121 9.23 0.48 5.27
N LEU A 122 9.13 0.94 4.02
CA LEU A 122 9.69 2.22 3.60
C LEU A 122 8.58 3.25 3.41
N ALA A 123 8.79 4.45 3.94
CA ALA A 123 7.93 5.60 3.65
C ALA A 123 8.18 6.16 2.24
N GLY A 124 9.41 6.01 1.74
CA GLY A 124 9.92 6.71 0.57
C GLY A 124 10.04 8.21 0.83
N ASP A 125 10.65 8.94 -0.09
CA ASP A 125 10.72 10.39 -0.12
C ASP A 125 10.94 10.85 -1.56
N THR A 126 9.87 11.34 -2.19
CA THR A 126 9.92 11.76 -3.59
C THR A 126 10.81 12.98 -3.82
N LYS A 127 11.07 13.81 -2.80
CA LYS A 127 12.01 14.94 -2.92
C LYS A 127 13.46 14.50 -2.91
N LEU A 128 13.76 13.37 -2.28
CA LEU A 128 15.09 12.75 -2.25
C LEU A 128 15.30 11.72 -3.38
N GLY A 129 14.29 11.51 -4.24
CA GLY A 129 14.33 10.52 -5.32
C GLY A 129 14.03 9.09 -4.87
N GLU A 130 13.63 8.88 -3.62
CA GLU A 130 13.24 7.59 -3.06
C GLU A 130 11.80 7.24 -3.48
N THR A 131 11.65 6.83 -4.74
CA THR A 131 10.35 6.64 -5.40
C THR A 131 9.67 5.28 -5.15
N LEU A 132 10.28 4.44 -4.30
CA LEU A 132 9.82 3.08 -3.97
C LEU A 132 9.63 2.18 -5.22
N PRO A 133 10.70 1.87 -5.96
CA PRO A 133 10.62 1.10 -7.22
C PRO A 133 9.98 -0.28 -7.06
N ALA A 134 10.26 -1.01 -5.96
CA ALA A 134 9.62 -2.30 -5.67
C ALA A 134 8.09 -2.18 -5.53
N TYR A 135 7.61 -1.11 -4.89
CA TYR A 135 6.18 -0.84 -4.71
C TYR A 135 5.51 -0.50 -6.04
N ARG A 136 6.21 0.25 -6.89
CA ARG A 136 5.72 0.59 -8.24
C ARG A 136 5.70 -0.61 -9.18
N GLU A 137 6.69 -1.50 -9.10
CA GLU A 137 6.70 -2.76 -9.86
C GLU A 137 5.48 -3.60 -9.50
N LEU A 138 5.26 -3.84 -8.20
CA LEU A 138 4.10 -4.61 -7.76
C LEU A 138 2.77 -3.92 -8.10
N ALA A 139 2.69 -2.59 -7.98
CA ALA A 139 1.49 -1.83 -8.33
C ALA A 139 1.12 -2.04 -9.80
N ARG A 140 2.09 -1.92 -10.71
CA ARG A 140 1.87 -2.13 -12.16
C ARG A 140 1.42 -3.55 -12.47
N PHE A 141 2.02 -4.53 -11.80
CA PHE A 141 1.62 -5.92 -11.98
C PHE A 141 0.19 -6.16 -11.47
N LEU A 142 -0.16 -5.63 -10.30
CA LEU A 142 -1.48 -5.83 -9.68
C LEU A 142 -2.56 -4.85 -10.15
N GLU A 143 -2.26 -3.93 -11.06
CA GLU A 143 -3.20 -2.89 -11.52
C GLU A 143 -4.60 -3.43 -11.89
N PRO A 144 -4.74 -4.55 -12.62
CA PRO A 144 -6.06 -5.11 -12.95
C PRO A 144 -6.89 -5.59 -11.74
N TRP A 145 -6.24 -5.85 -10.61
CA TRP A 145 -6.84 -6.38 -9.38
C TRP A 145 -6.91 -5.36 -8.24
N LEU A 146 -6.40 -4.15 -8.45
CA LEU A 146 -6.57 -3.08 -7.48
C LEU A 146 -8.04 -2.68 -7.41
N LEU A 147 -8.52 -2.42 -6.20
CA LEU A 147 -9.84 -1.85 -6.00
C LEU A 147 -9.94 -0.53 -6.76
N PRO A 148 -11.04 -0.28 -7.48
CA PRO A 148 -11.22 0.98 -8.20
C PRO A 148 -11.29 2.15 -7.22
N PHE A 149 -10.93 3.33 -7.72
CA PHE A 149 -11.17 4.57 -6.96
C PHE A 149 -12.67 4.65 -6.61
N PRO A 150 -13.03 4.87 -5.34
CA PRO A 150 -14.43 4.86 -4.92
C PRO A 150 -15.24 5.93 -5.65
N HIS A 151 -16.49 5.62 -5.97
CA HIS A 151 -17.41 6.56 -6.63
C HIS A 151 -17.72 7.80 -5.80
N VAL A 152 -17.51 7.72 -4.48
CA VAL A 152 -17.64 8.84 -3.56
C VAL A 152 -16.29 9.08 -2.92
N ASN A 153 -15.77 10.29 -3.09
CA ASN A 153 -14.55 10.72 -2.44
C ASN A 153 -14.81 10.90 -0.93
N THR A 154 -14.17 10.06 -0.12
CA THR A 154 -14.22 10.10 1.35
C THR A 154 -13.00 10.80 1.96
N TRP A 155 -12.17 11.43 1.12
CA TRP A 155 -11.01 12.20 1.55
C TRP A 155 -11.40 13.66 1.76
N ASP A 156 -11.96 13.94 2.93
CA ASP A 156 -12.32 15.30 3.32
C ASP A 156 -11.14 16.27 3.10
N GLY A 157 -11.41 17.40 2.44
CA GLY A 157 -10.42 18.42 2.09
C GLY A 157 -9.50 18.07 0.91
N TYR A 158 -9.78 17.01 0.16
CA TYR A 158 -9.16 16.69 -1.12
C TYR A 158 -10.16 16.86 -2.26
N THR A 159 -9.68 17.33 -3.40
CA THR A 159 -10.41 17.21 -4.66
C THR A 159 -10.45 15.75 -5.12
N ASP A 160 -11.41 15.42 -6.00
CA ASP A 160 -11.49 14.06 -6.56
C ASP A 160 -10.21 13.67 -7.30
N GLU A 161 -9.56 14.61 -7.98
CA GLU A 161 -8.30 14.36 -8.68
C GLU A 161 -7.15 14.09 -7.70
N GLU A 162 -7.03 14.86 -6.60
CA GLU A 162 -6.00 14.62 -5.59
C GLU A 162 -6.21 13.27 -4.90
N ALA A 163 -7.45 12.90 -4.59
CA ALA A 163 -7.78 11.61 -4.00
C ALA A 163 -7.51 10.46 -4.98
N ARG A 164 -7.80 10.64 -6.27
CA ARG A 164 -7.51 9.67 -7.35
C ARG A 164 -6.01 9.46 -7.51
N LEU A 165 -5.22 10.53 -7.53
CA LEU A 165 -3.76 10.48 -7.60
C LEU A 165 -3.17 9.76 -6.38
N TRP A 166 -3.71 10.00 -5.18
CA TRP A 166 -3.29 9.25 -3.99
C TRP A 166 -3.61 7.75 -4.11
N TRP A 167 -4.83 7.42 -4.55
CA TRP A 167 -5.26 6.04 -4.74
C TRP A 167 -4.35 5.30 -5.75
N ARG A 168 -3.89 6.01 -6.78
CA ARG A 168 -3.00 5.49 -7.83
C ARG A 168 -1.54 5.93 -7.67
N ARG A 169 -1.10 6.31 -6.47
CA ARG A 169 0.23 6.93 -6.20
C ARG A 169 1.45 6.14 -6.69
N PHE A 170 1.34 4.82 -6.83
CA PHE A 170 2.41 3.96 -7.35
C PHE A 170 2.33 3.71 -8.86
N LEU A 171 1.15 3.93 -9.47
CA LEU A 171 0.90 3.78 -10.90
C LEU A 171 1.14 5.09 -11.66
N GLU A 172 0.76 6.20 -11.06
CA GLU A 172 0.90 7.53 -11.63
C GLU A 172 2.14 8.22 -11.05
N ALA A 173 2.73 9.12 -11.85
CA ALA A 173 3.75 10.03 -11.33
C ALA A 173 3.07 11.05 -10.40
N PRO A 174 3.74 11.52 -9.33
CA PRO A 174 3.20 12.62 -8.53
C PRO A 174 2.92 13.82 -9.45
N PRO A 175 1.82 14.56 -9.26
CA PRO A 175 1.59 15.78 -10.02
C PRO A 175 2.77 16.73 -9.78
N GLU A 176 3.35 17.29 -10.85
CA GLU A 176 4.30 18.39 -10.72
C GLU A 176 3.60 19.53 -9.98
N LYS A 177 4.27 20.13 -8.98
CA LYS A 177 3.74 21.32 -8.32
C LYS A 177 3.55 22.40 -9.37
N ILE A 178 2.30 22.67 -9.74
CA ILE A 178 1.95 23.91 -10.42
C ILE A 178 2.24 25.01 -9.40
N SER A 179 3.33 25.72 -9.63
CA SER A 179 3.70 26.88 -8.81
C SER A 179 2.58 27.92 -8.99
N ASP A 180 1.85 28.26 -7.93
CA ASP A 180 0.91 29.38 -8.00
C ASP A 180 1.73 30.66 -8.10
N PRO A 181 1.59 31.49 -9.15
CA PRO A 181 2.32 32.75 -9.29
C PRO A 181 2.00 33.79 -8.19
N ARG A 182 1.21 33.43 -7.18
CA ARG A 182 0.87 34.26 -6.01
C ARG A 182 1.66 33.92 -4.74
N ASP A 183 2.56 32.93 -4.78
CA ASP A 183 3.46 32.60 -3.66
C ASP A 183 4.76 33.44 -3.66
N GLY A 184 4.75 34.63 -4.27
CA GLY A 184 5.88 35.56 -4.38
C GLY A 184 5.60 36.94 -3.79
#